data_AF-A0A7W7VN49-F1
#
_entry.id   AF-A0A7W7VN49-F1
#
_cell.length_a   1.000
_cell.length_b   1.000
_cell.length_c   1.000
_cell.angle_alpha   90.00
_cell.angle_beta   90.00
_cell.angle_gamma   90.00
#
_symmetry.space_group_name_H-M   'P 1'
#
loop_
_entity.id
_entity.type
_entity.pdbx_description
1 polymer ?
#
loop_
_entity_poly.entity_id
_entity_poly.type
_entity_poly.pdbx_seq_one_letter_code
_entity_poly.pdbx_strand_id
1 'polypeptide(L)'
;MLDILRLGDFDWETLHHDQGNASDLPVIFREFFSASSDEGAARAVGSLAERVCYAGEEVVEATAPAVRVMWRIAGVEDFEWRHFAIQFVDAVAAVDGLFYRRLEGGKIIDSCRKAIEDGLHIPWSLINDSNVNLRGSSIEILGDAAPSDAIVPFLLKILREESDPILRADASAALVSSLIRSEREGEAEEARKFAERFLLEGDSLVRLKVAQLLAVTCPSWIIESDLDSIINSAYREVVETGLYRSEYA
;
A
#
# COMPACT_ATOMS: atom_id res chain seq x y z
N MET A 1 -1.90 22.75 -15.00
CA MET A 1 -1.90 21.90 -13.78
C MET A 1 -2.71 20.62 -14.01
N LEU A 2 -3.97 20.70 -14.48
CA LEU A 2 -4.74 19.52 -14.91
C LEU A 2 -4.09 18.73 -16.07
N ASP A 3 -3.24 19.36 -16.88
CA ASP A 3 -2.46 18.68 -17.93
C ASP A 3 -1.52 17.60 -17.39
N ILE A 4 -1.13 17.67 -16.11
CA ILE A 4 -0.28 16.66 -15.46
C ILE A 4 -1.00 15.32 -15.35
N LEU A 5 -2.32 15.34 -15.17
CA LEU A 5 -3.13 14.14 -15.10
C LEU A 5 -3.06 13.35 -16.41
N ARG A 6 -2.90 14.06 -17.55
CA ARG A 6 -2.95 13.52 -18.91
C ARG A 6 -4.05 12.47 -19.06
N LEU A 7 -5.24 12.79 -18.58
CA LEU A 7 -6.38 11.88 -18.62
C LEU A 7 -6.71 11.47 -20.07
N GLY A 8 -6.41 12.32 -21.04
CA GLY A 8 -6.58 12.02 -22.47
C GLY A 8 -5.58 11.00 -23.04
N ASP A 9 -4.61 10.51 -22.27
CA ASP A 9 -3.73 9.41 -22.70
C ASP A 9 -4.46 8.05 -22.73
N PHE A 10 -5.64 7.96 -22.11
CA PHE A 10 -6.42 6.75 -22.00
C PHE A 10 -7.82 6.96 -22.57
N ASP A 11 -8.31 5.98 -23.31
CA ASP A 11 -9.68 5.96 -23.81
C ASP A 11 -10.60 5.34 -22.74
N TRP A 12 -10.91 6.14 -21.71
CA TRP A 12 -11.71 5.73 -20.55
C TRP A 12 -13.10 5.21 -20.93
N GLU A 13 -13.64 5.65 -22.06
CA GLU A 13 -14.93 5.17 -22.58
C GLU A 13 -14.85 3.74 -23.14
N THR A 14 -13.66 3.19 -23.33
CA THR A 14 -13.48 1.80 -23.80
C THR A 14 -13.03 0.84 -22.70
N LEU A 15 -12.62 1.38 -21.54
CA LEU A 15 -12.16 0.62 -20.39
C LEU A 15 -13.33 0.26 -19.47
N HIS A 16 -13.20 -0.88 -18.80
CA HIS A 16 -14.19 -1.30 -17.80
C HIS A 16 -13.61 -1.33 -16.38
N HIS A 17 -14.48 -1.05 -15.43
CA HIS A 17 -14.31 -1.33 -14.02
C HIS A 17 -15.50 -2.14 -13.49
N ASP A 18 -15.55 -2.42 -12.18
CA ASP A 18 -16.55 -3.31 -11.56
C ASP A 18 -18.03 -2.92 -11.83
N GLN A 19 -18.31 -1.62 -11.86
CA GLN A 19 -19.63 -1.03 -12.08
C GLN A 19 -19.95 -0.74 -13.56
N GLY A 20 -19.09 -1.15 -14.50
CA GLY A 20 -19.31 -0.99 -15.93
C GLY A 20 -18.22 -0.17 -16.62
N ASN A 21 -18.61 0.87 -17.34
CA ASN A 21 -17.70 1.69 -18.16
C ASN A 21 -16.95 2.73 -17.31
N ALA A 22 -15.65 2.90 -17.55
CA ALA A 22 -14.76 3.75 -16.76
C ALA A 22 -14.77 5.26 -17.12
N SER A 23 -15.77 5.73 -17.86
CA SER A 23 -15.94 7.14 -18.24
C SER A 23 -16.15 8.10 -17.06
N ASP A 24 -16.48 7.60 -15.88
CA ASP A 24 -16.61 8.38 -14.65
C ASP A 24 -15.25 8.65 -13.96
N LEU A 25 -14.24 7.79 -14.14
CA LEU A 25 -12.92 7.94 -13.50
C LEU A 25 -12.25 9.30 -13.75
N PRO A 26 -12.27 9.87 -14.97
CA PRO A 26 -11.76 11.23 -15.21
C PRO A 26 -12.39 12.31 -14.33
N VAL A 27 -13.67 12.15 -13.93
CA VAL A 27 -14.35 13.09 -13.03
C VAL A 27 -13.77 12.94 -11.62
N ILE A 28 -13.64 11.71 -11.14
CA ILE A 28 -13.14 11.42 -9.79
C ILE A 28 -11.67 11.84 -9.64
N PHE A 29 -10.83 11.66 -10.67
CA PHE A 29 -9.46 12.19 -10.66
C PHE A 29 -9.43 13.71 -10.51
N ARG A 30 -10.36 14.44 -11.15
CA ARG A 30 -10.45 15.91 -11.00
C ARG A 30 -10.94 16.28 -9.60
N GLU A 31 -11.87 15.53 -9.03
CA GLU A 31 -12.32 15.72 -7.64
C GLU A 31 -11.17 15.53 -6.66
N PHE A 32 -10.40 14.45 -6.79
CA PHE A 32 -9.19 14.23 -6.00
C PHE A 32 -8.18 15.37 -6.16
N PHE A 33 -7.88 15.75 -7.41
CA PHE A 33 -6.91 16.79 -7.70
C PHE A 33 -7.32 18.19 -7.22
N SER A 34 -8.62 18.43 -7.09
CA SER A 34 -9.19 19.71 -6.64
C SER A 34 -9.68 19.68 -5.18
N ALA A 35 -9.41 18.60 -4.44
CA ALA A 35 -9.81 18.46 -3.06
C ALA A 35 -9.23 19.59 -2.20
N SER A 36 -10.10 20.20 -1.39
CA SER A 36 -9.76 21.31 -0.50
C SER A 36 -9.55 20.87 0.96
N SER A 37 -9.66 19.58 1.24
CA SER A 37 -9.42 19.00 2.56
C SER A 37 -8.95 17.56 2.44
N ASP A 38 -8.33 17.10 3.52
CA ASP A 38 -7.87 15.73 3.69
C ASP A 38 -9.02 14.72 3.50
N GLU A 39 -10.18 14.96 4.12
CA GLU A 39 -11.35 14.07 3.96
C GLU A 39 -11.91 14.08 2.54
N GLY A 40 -11.78 15.20 1.83
CA GLY A 40 -12.16 15.30 0.42
C GLY A 40 -11.24 14.47 -0.47
N ALA A 41 -9.93 14.56 -0.22
CA ALA A 41 -8.92 13.79 -0.94
C ALA A 41 -9.07 12.28 -0.67
N ALA A 42 -9.19 11.90 0.60
CA ALA A 42 -9.42 10.52 1.03
C ALA A 42 -10.70 9.92 0.41
N ARG A 43 -11.81 10.67 0.40
CA ARG A 43 -13.07 10.21 -0.21
C ARG A 43 -12.93 9.96 -1.71
N ALA A 44 -12.25 10.86 -2.43
CA ALA A 44 -12.06 10.70 -3.86
C ALA A 44 -11.15 9.49 -4.18
N VAL A 45 -10.09 9.28 -3.39
CA VAL A 45 -9.24 8.09 -3.50
C VAL A 45 -9.99 6.81 -3.16
N GLY A 46 -10.79 6.80 -2.08
CA GLY A 46 -11.66 5.67 -1.76
C GLY A 46 -12.63 5.35 -2.88
N SER A 47 -13.25 6.38 -3.48
CA SER A 47 -14.13 6.23 -4.64
C SER A 47 -13.42 5.64 -5.86
N LEU A 48 -12.17 6.04 -6.12
CA LEU A 48 -11.35 5.45 -7.17
C LEU A 48 -11.07 3.97 -6.88
N ALA A 49 -10.61 3.66 -5.66
CA ALA A 49 -10.28 2.30 -5.24
C ALA A 49 -11.49 1.37 -5.31
N GLU A 50 -12.67 1.84 -4.87
CA GLU A 50 -13.92 1.09 -4.98
C GLU A 50 -14.22 0.66 -6.41
N ARG A 51 -13.92 1.49 -7.41
CA ARG A 51 -14.20 1.17 -8.82
C ARG A 51 -13.17 0.22 -9.40
N VAL A 52 -11.89 0.50 -9.18
CA VAL A 52 -10.79 -0.15 -9.90
C VAL A 52 -10.11 -1.28 -9.12
N CYS A 53 -10.48 -1.49 -7.86
CA CYS A 53 -10.01 -2.60 -7.04
C CYS A 53 -11.01 -2.94 -5.91
N TYR A 54 -12.31 -3.05 -6.25
CA TYR A 54 -13.42 -3.30 -5.32
C TYR A 54 -13.15 -4.43 -4.32
N ALA A 55 -13.30 -4.12 -3.02
CA ALA A 55 -13.27 -5.05 -1.89
C ALA A 55 -12.08 -6.02 -1.83
N GLY A 56 -11.00 -5.72 -2.55
CA GLY A 56 -9.85 -6.60 -2.69
C GLY A 56 -10.16 -7.92 -3.39
N GLU A 57 -11.08 -7.92 -4.37
CA GLU A 57 -11.49 -9.15 -5.08
C GLU A 57 -10.92 -9.31 -6.50
N GLU A 58 -10.67 -8.23 -7.25
CA GLU A 58 -10.07 -8.33 -8.59
C GLU A 58 -9.49 -6.99 -9.10
N VAL A 59 -8.48 -7.05 -9.97
CA VAL A 59 -8.03 -5.91 -10.80
C VAL A 59 -8.76 -5.92 -12.14
N VAL A 60 -9.14 -4.74 -12.63
CA VAL A 60 -9.95 -4.53 -13.84
C VAL A 60 -9.16 -3.79 -14.92
N GLU A 61 -9.71 -3.70 -16.13
CA GLU A 61 -9.02 -3.06 -17.27
C GLU A 61 -8.60 -1.61 -16.95
N ALA A 62 -9.42 -0.89 -16.19
CA ALA A 62 -9.15 0.49 -15.80
C ALA A 62 -8.10 0.65 -14.69
N THR A 63 -7.69 -0.41 -13.99
CA THR A 63 -6.77 -0.34 -12.84
C THR A 63 -5.38 0.15 -13.27
N ALA A 64 -4.78 -0.44 -14.30
CA ALA A 64 -3.44 -0.05 -14.74
C ALA A 64 -3.37 1.42 -15.24
N PRO A 65 -4.33 1.91 -16.05
CA PRO A 65 -4.48 3.34 -16.33
C PRO A 65 -4.60 4.21 -15.08
N ALA A 66 -5.42 3.81 -14.10
CA ALA A 66 -5.61 4.55 -12.86
C ALA A 66 -4.30 4.66 -12.05
N VAL A 67 -3.56 3.57 -11.89
CA VAL A 67 -2.25 3.53 -11.24
C VAL A 67 -1.28 4.52 -11.91
N ARG A 68 -1.24 4.56 -13.25
CA ARG A 68 -0.37 5.51 -13.99
C ARG A 68 -0.73 6.97 -13.73
N VAL A 69 -2.02 7.28 -13.65
CA VAL A 69 -2.46 8.65 -13.29
C VAL A 69 -2.03 8.98 -11.87
N MET A 70 -2.21 8.05 -10.93
CA MET A 70 -1.84 8.26 -9.52
C MET A 70 -0.33 8.42 -9.33
N TRP A 71 0.49 7.69 -10.09
CA TRP A 71 1.93 7.95 -10.11
C TRP A 71 2.30 9.34 -10.62
N ARG A 72 1.64 9.82 -11.67
CA ARG A 72 1.87 11.20 -12.15
C ARG A 72 1.53 12.23 -11.08
N ILE A 73 0.45 12.01 -10.33
CA ILE A 73 0.06 12.88 -9.22
C ILE A 73 1.07 12.82 -8.09
N ALA A 74 1.48 11.63 -7.66
CA ALA A 74 2.49 11.43 -6.63
C ALA A 74 3.86 12.06 -6.99
N GLY A 75 4.17 12.18 -8.28
CA GLY A 75 5.36 12.84 -8.79
C GLY A 75 5.33 14.38 -8.79
N VAL A 76 4.21 15.01 -8.46
CA VAL A 76 4.10 16.49 -8.42
C VAL A 76 4.62 17.01 -7.08
N GLU A 77 5.82 17.59 -7.04
CA GLU A 77 6.51 17.97 -5.80
C GLU A 77 5.63 18.74 -4.79
N ASP A 78 4.91 19.77 -5.25
CA ASP A 78 4.12 20.67 -4.42
C ASP A 78 2.65 20.26 -4.26
N PHE A 79 2.26 19.07 -4.70
CA PHE A 79 0.89 18.61 -4.50
C PHE A 79 0.68 18.11 -3.07
N GLU A 80 -0.33 18.63 -2.38
CA GLU A 80 -0.56 18.37 -0.95
C GLU A 80 -0.94 16.89 -0.69
N TRP A 81 -1.72 16.31 -1.61
CA TRP A 81 -2.33 14.99 -1.44
C TRP A 81 -1.50 13.85 -2.06
N ARG A 82 -0.20 14.04 -2.27
CA ARG A 82 0.69 13.02 -2.85
C ARG A 82 0.66 11.70 -2.11
N HIS A 83 0.59 11.74 -0.78
CA HIS A 83 0.60 10.52 0.04
C HIS A 83 -0.64 9.65 -0.23
N PHE A 84 -1.83 10.25 -0.38
CA PHE A 84 -3.03 9.53 -0.81
C PHE A 84 -2.89 8.89 -2.18
N ALA A 85 -2.17 9.53 -3.11
CA ALA A 85 -1.89 8.94 -4.40
C ALA A 85 -1.00 7.69 -4.30
N ILE A 86 -0.04 7.68 -3.37
CA ILE A 86 0.82 6.53 -3.09
C ILE A 86 0.00 5.43 -2.39
N GLN A 87 -0.81 5.76 -1.39
CA GLN A 87 -1.68 4.81 -0.67
C GLN A 87 -2.68 4.11 -1.59
N PHE A 88 -3.21 4.82 -2.59
CA PHE A 88 -4.04 4.18 -3.61
C PHE A 88 -3.26 3.08 -4.35
N VAL A 89 -2.03 3.37 -4.77
CA VAL A 89 -1.24 2.38 -5.51
C VAL A 89 -0.83 1.22 -4.60
N ASP A 90 -0.55 1.51 -3.32
CA ASP A 90 -0.31 0.51 -2.29
C ASP A 90 -1.50 -0.44 -2.13
N ALA A 91 -2.72 0.10 -1.99
CA ALA A 91 -3.94 -0.70 -1.93
C ALA A 91 -4.10 -1.61 -3.17
N VAL A 92 -3.81 -1.09 -4.38
CA VAL A 92 -3.84 -1.89 -5.61
C VAL A 92 -2.73 -2.96 -5.62
N ALA A 93 -1.53 -2.65 -5.13
CA ALA A 93 -0.41 -3.59 -5.05
C ALA A 93 -0.69 -4.73 -4.06
N ALA A 94 -1.32 -4.43 -2.92
CA ALA A 94 -1.76 -5.42 -1.95
C ALA A 94 -2.75 -6.42 -2.57
N VAL A 95 -3.69 -5.93 -3.40
CA VAL A 95 -4.60 -6.79 -4.17
C VAL A 95 -3.81 -7.70 -5.12
N ASP A 96 -2.90 -7.17 -5.94
CA ASP A 96 -2.07 -7.97 -6.86
C ASP A 96 -1.27 -9.08 -6.12
N GLY A 97 -0.68 -8.73 -4.97
CA GLY A 97 0.09 -9.65 -4.13
C GLY A 97 -0.73 -10.79 -3.52
N LEU A 98 -2.02 -10.56 -3.23
CA LEU A 98 -2.94 -11.57 -2.70
C LEU A 98 -3.46 -12.52 -3.79
N PHE A 99 -3.65 -12.04 -5.03
CA PHE A 99 -4.14 -12.86 -6.14
C PHE A 99 -3.07 -13.66 -6.87
N TYR A 100 -1.79 -13.30 -6.75
CA TYR A 100 -0.68 -14.09 -7.31
C TYR A 100 -0.65 -15.53 -6.79
N ARG A 101 -1.24 -15.81 -5.62
CA ARG A 101 -1.37 -17.19 -5.10
C ARG A 101 -2.56 -17.97 -5.66
N ARG A 102 -3.46 -17.36 -6.44
CA ARG A 102 -4.71 -18.01 -6.89
C ARG A 102 -4.95 -18.02 -8.41
N LEU A 103 -4.37 -17.12 -9.20
CA LEU A 103 -4.66 -17.03 -10.64
C LEU A 103 -3.37 -16.94 -11.46
N GLU A 104 -3.19 -17.88 -12.41
CA GLU A 104 -2.14 -17.80 -13.44
C GLU A 104 -2.35 -16.52 -14.28
N GLY A 105 -1.34 -15.65 -14.27
CA GLY A 105 -1.25 -14.32 -14.89
C GLY A 105 -2.13 -14.05 -16.13
N GLY A 106 -3.23 -13.33 -15.91
CA GLY A 106 -4.01 -12.70 -16.98
C GLY A 106 -3.38 -11.39 -17.45
N LYS A 107 -3.60 -11.01 -18.72
CA LYS A 107 -3.05 -9.77 -19.31
C LYS A 107 -3.36 -8.48 -18.53
N ILE A 108 -4.50 -8.44 -17.82
CA ILE A 108 -4.91 -7.30 -16.98
C ILE A 108 -3.99 -7.18 -15.75
N ILE A 109 -3.74 -8.32 -15.08
CA ILE A 109 -2.84 -8.43 -13.92
C ILE A 109 -1.42 -8.00 -14.31
N ASP A 110 -0.88 -8.54 -15.41
CA ASP A 110 0.45 -8.18 -15.90
C ASP A 110 0.58 -6.68 -16.22
N SER A 111 -0.46 -6.10 -16.82
CA SER A 111 -0.51 -4.67 -17.13
C SER A 111 -0.54 -3.81 -15.87
N CYS A 112 -1.31 -4.24 -14.85
CA CYS A 112 -1.39 -3.58 -13.55
C CYS A 112 -0.04 -3.61 -12.83
N ARG A 113 0.58 -4.79 -12.73
CA ARG A 113 1.91 -4.97 -12.14
C ARG A 113 2.94 -4.07 -12.78
N LYS A 114 3.01 -4.09 -14.11
CA LYS A 114 3.91 -3.21 -14.85
C LYS A 114 3.67 -1.74 -14.55
N ALA A 115 2.41 -1.31 -14.45
CA ALA A 115 2.08 0.07 -14.10
C ALA A 115 2.55 0.45 -12.69
N ILE A 116 2.48 -0.46 -11.72
CA ILE A 116 3.02 -0.28 -10.37
C ILE A 116 4.56 -0.14 -10.45
N GLU A 117 5.22 -1.12 -11.06
CA GLU A 117 6.69 -1.21 -11.18
C GLU A 117 7.30 0.02 -11.87
N ASP A 118 6.71 0.46 -12.97
CA ASP A 118 7.17 1.62 -13.76
C ASP A 118 7.25 2.92 -12.89
N GLY A 119 6.42 3.01 -11.84
CA GLY A 119 6.35 4.18 -10.95
C GLY A 119 7.18 4.11 -9.68
N LEU A 120 7.81 2.96 -9.35
CA LEU A 120 8.50 2.77 -8.05
C LEU A 120 9.66 3.74 -7.80
N HIS A 121 10.20 4.39 -8.84
CA HIS A 121 11.19 5.45 -8.68
C HIS A 121 10.69 6.64 -7.85
N ILE A 122 9.38 6.88 -7.81
CA ILE A 122 8.75 7.95 -7.03
C ILE A 122 8.87 7.68 -5.52
N PRO A 123 8.35 6.57 -4.95
CA PRO A 123 8.50 6.31 -3.52
C PRO A 123 9.97 6.14 -3.10
N TRP A 124 10.84 5.61 -3.96
CA TRP A 124 12.29 5.61 -3.70
C TRP A 124 12.87 7.01 -3.49
N SER A 125 12.37 8.02 -4.21
CA SER A 125 12.81 9.42 -4.03
C SER A 125 12.26 10.07 -2.76
N LEU A 126 11.18 9.53 -2.19
CA LEU A 126 10.44 10.10 -1.05
C LEU A 126 10.73 9.44 0.29
N ILE A 127 11.53 8.38 0.32
CA ILE A 127 11.77 7.60 1.53
C ILE A 127 12.51 8.36 2.64
N ASN A 128 13.16 9.48 2.29
CA ASN A 128 13.82 10.41 3.21
C ASN A 128 13.15 11.80 3.21
N ASP A 129 11.91 11.91 2.74
CA ASP A 129 11.17 13.18 2.69
C ASP A 129 10.94 13.75 4.11
N SER A 130 10.92 15.07 4.27
CA SER A 130 10.60 15.68 5.58
C SER A 130 9.18 15.38 6.07
N ASN A 131 8.26 15.07 5.15
CA ASN A 131 6.89 14.70 5.45
C ASN A 131 6.80 13.22 5.83
N VAL A 132 6.48 12.96 7.11
CA VAL A 132 6.33 11.62 7.66
C VAL A 132 5.29 10.77 6.93
N ASN A 133 4.19 11.36 6.45
CA ASN A 133 3.16 10.62 5.72
C ASN A 133 3.71 10.14 4.36
N LEU A 134 4.48 10.97 3.65
CA LEU A 134 5.11 10.56 2.39
C LEU A 134 6.15 9.47 2.61
N ARG A 135 6.94 9.57 3.69
CA ARG A 135 7.90 8.53 4.06
C ARG A 135 7.19 7.21 4.37
N GLY A 136 6.16 7.24 5.21
CA GLY A 136 5.37 6.05 5.60
C GLY A 136 4.76 5.37 4.39
N SER A 137 3.96 6.09 3.60
CA SER A 137 3.34 5.52 2.39
C SER A 137 4.36 5.01 1.37
N SER A 138 5.55 5.64 1.28
CA SER A 138 6.63 5.14 0.42
C SER A 138 7.25 3.84 0.93
N ILE A 139 7.41 3.70 2.25
CA ILE A 139 7.92 2.48 2.87
C ILE A 139 6.97 1.30 2.63
N GLU A 140 5.66 1.52 2.81
CA GLU A 140 4.62 0.50 2.61
C GLU A 140 4.64 -0.04 1.17
N ILE A 141 4.44 0.82 0.16
CA ILE A 141 4.42 0.37 -1.24
C ILE A 141 5.74 -0.26 -1.68
N LEU A 142 6.89 0.19 -1.17
CA LEU A 142 8.16 -0.43 -1.50
C LEU A 142 8.29 -1.82 -0.87
N GLY A 143 7.76 -2.03 0.34
CA GLY A 143 7.64 -3.38 0.91
C GLY A 143 6.80 -4.32 0.04
N ASP A 144 5.71 -3.78 -0.51
CA ASP A 144 4.71 -4.56 -1.24
C ASP A 144 5.01 -4.73 -2.73
N ALA A 145 5.84 -3.88 -3.33
CA ALA A 145 6.10 -3.92 -4.77
C ALA A 145 7.58 -3.96 -5.16
N ALA A 146 8.51 -3.48 -4.32
CA ALA A 146 9.92 -3.50 -4.71
C ALA A 146 10.53 -4.92 -4.62
N PRO A 147 11.59 -5.20 -5.40
CA PRO A 147 12.39 -6.41 -5.25
C PRO A 147 12.97 -6.54 -3.83
N SER A 148 12.87 -7.74 -3.23
CA SER A 148 13.26 -7.97 -1.83
C SER A 148 14.75 -7.69 -1.58
N ASP A 149 15.62 -8.04 -2.51
CA ASP A 149 17.06 -7.81 -2.45
C ASP A 149 17.45 -6.33 -2.41
N ALA A 150 16.63 -5.46 -3.01
CA ALA A 150 16.80 -4.02 -2.97
C ALA A 150 16.23 -3.40 -1.68
N ILE A 151 15.03 -3.78 -1.25
CA ILE A 151 14.32 -3.10 -0.16
C ILE A 151 14.68 -3.62 1.24
N VAL A 152 14.96 -4.92 1.40
CA VAL A 152 15.25 -5.52 2.73
C VAL A 152 16.44 -4.85 3.43
N PRO A 153 17.61 -4.62 2.79
CA PRO A 153 18.72 -3.92 3.45
C PRO A 153 18.35 -2.51 3.93
N PHE A 154 17.48 -1.84 3.16
CA PHE A 154 17.02 -0.49 3.50
C PHE A 154 16.05 -0.51 4.69
N LEU A 155 15.07 -1.42 4.71
CA LEU A 155 14.14 -1.56 5.83
C LEU A 155 14.86 -1.92 7.14
N LEU A 156 15.84 -2.83 7.07
CA LEU A 156 16.70 -3.15 8.23
C LEU A 156 17.53 -1.95 8.72
N LYS A 157 17.85 -1.00 7.83
CA LYS A 157 18.48 0.27 8.23
C LYS A 157 17.48 1.18 8.93
N ILE A 158 16.28 1.37 8.38
CA ILE A 158 15.20 2.16 9.02
C ILE A 158 14.95 1.64 10.43
N LEU A 159 14.77 0.33 10.61
CA LEU A 159 14.46 -0.28 11.90
C LEU A 159 15.54 -0.05 12.97
N ARG A 160 16.78 0.26 12.56
CA ARG A 160 17.89 0.57 13.47
C ARG A 160 18.02 2.05 13.79
N GLU A 161 17.66 2.92 12.85
CA GLU A 161 17.96 4.36 12.91
C GLU A 161 16.72 5.22 13.20
N GLU A 162 15.55 4.75 12.80
CA GLU A 162 14.30 5.50 12.97
C GLU A 162 13.82 5.45 14.42
N SER A 163 13.40 6.60 14.91
CA SER A 163 12.86 6.81 16.25
C SER A 163 11.34 6.99 16.26
N ASP A 164 10.76 7.41 15.14
CA ASP A 164 9.33 7.54 14.97
C ASP A 164 8.66 6.15 15.04
N PRO A 165 7.76 5.91 16.01
CA PRO A 165 7.15 4.61 16.21
C PRO A 165 6.22 4.19 15.06
N ILE A 166 5.62 5.14 14.33
CA ILE A 166 4.76 4.86 13.18
C ILE A 166 5.63 4.32 12.04
N LEU A 167 6.70 5.05 11.69
CA LEU A 167 7.59 4.62 10.61
C LEU A 167 8.32 3.30 10.92
N ARG A 168 8.61 3.02 12.19
CA ARG A 168 9.13 1.70 12.61
C ARG A 168 8.11 0.59 12.42
N ALA A 169 6.83 0.85 12.70
CA ALA A 169 5.77 -0.12 12.47
C ALA A 169 5.57 -0.39 10.97
N ASP A 170 5.54 0.66 10.15
CA ASP A 170 5.44 0.54 8.69
C ASP A 170 6.63 -0.22 8.12
N ALA A 171 7.86 0.10 8.54
CA ALA A 171 9.06 -0.60 8.11
C ALA A 171 9.10 -2.07 8.56
N SER A 172 8.51 -2.40 9.72
CA SER A 172 8.42 -3.77 10.22
C SER A 172 7.45 -4.61 9.38
N ALA A 173 6.28 -4.05 9.07
CA ALA A 173 5.31 -4.68 8.18
C ALA A 173 5.87 -4.83 6.77
N ALA A 174 6.44 -3.78 6.19
CA ALA A 174 7.07 -3.80 4.86
C ALA A 174 8.18 -4.86 4.77
N LEU A 175 8.96 -5.06 5.85
CA LEU A 175 10.02 -6.08 5.87
C LEU A 175 9.44 -7.49 5.80
N VAL A 176 8.42 -7.77 6.61
CA VAL A 176 7.74 -9.06 6.60
C VAL A 176 7.06 -9.30 5.26
N SER A 177 6.34 -8.30 4.71
CA SER A 177 5.66 -8.39 3.41
C SER A 177 6.64 -8.69 2.28
N SER A 178 7.74 -7.95 2.20
CA SER A 178 8.78 -8.12 1.17
C SER A 178 9.39 -9.53 1.19
N LEU A 179 9.66 -10.07 2.38
CA LEU A 179 10.21 -11.42 2.53
C LEU A 179 9.17 -12.52 2.24
N ILE A 180 7.89 -12.31 2.58
CA ILE A 180 6.79 -13.24 2.25
C ILE A 180 6.62 -13.39 0.74
N ARG A 181 6.69 -12.30 -0.01
CA ARG A 181 6.51 -12.31 -1.48
C ARG A 181 7.74 -12.80 -2.23
N SER A 182 8.89 -12.87 -1.58
CA SER A 182 10.12 -13.26 -2.27
C SER A 182 10.07 -14.70 -2.76
N GLU A 183 10.56 -14.92 -3.97
CA GLU A 183 10.72 -16.25 -4.56
C GLU A 183 12.03 -16.94 -4.14
N ARG A 184 12.85 -16.27 -3.31
CA ARG A 184 14.15 -16.79 -2.88
C ARG A 184 13.99 -17.82 -1.76
N GLU A 185 14.71 -18.92 -1.90
CA GLU A 185 14.70 -20.01 -0.91
C GLU A 185 15.11 -19.49 0.48
N GLY A 186 14.29 -19.80 1.49
CA GLY A 186 14.50 -19.42 2.88
C GLY A 186 13.99 -18.03 3.28
N GLU A 187 13.62 -17.14 2.35
CA GLU A 187 13.12 -15.81 2.72
C GLU A 187 11.76 -15.87 3.42
N ALA A 188 10.89 -16.83 3.06
CA ALA A 188 9.62 -17.05 3.78
C ALA A 188 9.83 -17.49 5.25
N GLU A 189 10.84 -18.32 5.51
CA GLU A 189 11.19 -18.74 6.89
C GLU A 189 11.80 -17.58 7.67
N GLU A 190 12.61 -16.74 7.01
CA GLU A 190 13.14 -15.53 7.63
C GLU A 190 12.03 -14.52 7.94
N ALA A 191 11.06 -14.35 7.03
CA ALA A 191 9.87 -13.53 7.24
C ALA A 191 9.12 -13.99 8.50
N ARG A 192 8.95 -15.30 8.65
CA ARG A 192 8.30 -15.90 9.82
C ARG A 192 9.04 -15.57 11.12
N LYS A 193 10.37 -15.70 11.16
CA LYS A 193 11.16 -15.34 12.35
C LYS A 193 11.04 -13.85 12.69
N PHE A 194 11.08 -12.97 11.68
CA PHE A 194 10.87 -11.53 11.90
C PHE A 194 9.47 -11.26 12.46
N ALA A 195 8.44 -11.86 11.85
CA ALA A 195 7.06 -11.77 12.30
C ALA A 195 6.89 -12.21 13.76
N GLU A 196 7.38 -13.41 14.11
CA GLU A 196 7.32 -13.94 15.48
C GLU A 196 8.01 -12.99 16.47
N ARG A 197 9.21 -12.50 16.13
CA ARG A 197 9.92 -11.54 16.98
C ARG A 197 9.16 -10.23 17.14
N PHE A 198 8.59 -9.68 16.06
CA PHE A 198 7.82 -8.44 16.13
C PHE A 198 6.53 -8.59 16.93
N LEU A 199 5.85 -9.73 16.83
CA LEU A 199 4.64 -10.01 17.61
C LEU A 199 4.95 -10.19 19.11
N LEU A 200 6.13 -10.73 19.46
CA LEU A 200 6.53 -10.98 20.86
C LEU A 200 7.20 -9.77 21.52
N GLU A 201 8.10 -9.11 20.81
CA GLU A 201 9.02 -8.10 21.36
C GLU A 201 8.76 -6.68 20.83
N GLY A 202 7.95 -6.55 19.78
CA GLY A 202 7.59 -5.26 19.20
C GLY A 202 6.74 -4.40 20.16
N ASP A 203 6.80 -3.09 19.97
CA ASP A 203 5.83 -2.18 20.58
C ASP A 203 4.42 -2.40 20.01
N SER A 204 3.42 -1.74 20.62
CA SER A 204 2.01 -1.97 20.30
C SER A 204 1.68 -1.69 18.82
N LEU A 205 2.27 -0.66 18.21
CA LEU A 205 2.07 -0.35 16.79
C LEU A 205 2.70 -1.39 15.89
N VAL A 206 3.95 -1.79 16.17
CA VAL A 206 4.63 -2.86 15.42
C VAL A 206 3.84 -4.16 15.49
N ARG A 207 3.38 -4.55 16.69
CA ARG A 207 2.55 -5.75 16.87
C ARG A 207 1.26 -5.68 16.07
N LEU A 208 0.54 -4.54 16.14
CA LEU A 208 -0.72 -4.35 15.43
C LEU A 208 -0.54 -4.46 13.91
N LYS A 209 0.39 -3.69 13.33
CA LYS A 209 0.65 -3.67 11.88
C LYS A 209 1.10 -5.04 11.36
N VAL A 210 2.00 -5.72 12.07
CA VAL A 210 2.47 -7.06 11.68
C VAL A 210 1.34 -8.09 11.81
N ALA A 211 0.51 -8.03 12.85
CA ALA A 211 -0.64 -8.93 12.99
C ALA A 211 -1.67 -8.73 11.88
N GLN A 212 -2.00 -7.47 11.54
CA GLN A 212 -2.89 -7.13 10.42
C GLN A 212 -2.36 -7.67 9.09
N LEU A 213 -1.07 -7.44 8.79
CA LEU A 213 -0.42 -7.99 7.59
C LEU A 213 -0.54 -9.52 7.53
N LEU A 214 -0.26 -10.22 8.63
CA LEU A 214 -0.27 -11.68 8.66
C LEU A 214 -1.67 -12.26 8.58
N ALA A 215 -2.67 -11.59 9.15
CA ALA A 215 -4.08 -11.97 9.02
C ALA A 215 -4.50 -12.08 7.55
N VAL A 216 -3.97 -11.20 6.70
CA VAL A 216 -4.31 -11.13 5.28
C VAL A 216 -3.41 -12.04 4.44
N THR A 217 -2.10 -12.03 4.69
CA THR A 217 -1.10 -12.68 3.81
C THR A 217 -0.73 -14.11 4.20
N CYS A 218 -0.72 -14.43 5.50
CA CYS A 218 -0.26 -15.71 6.04
C CYS A 218 -1.07 -16.13 7.28
N PRO A 219 -2.41 -16.25 7.19
CA PRO A 219 -3.25 -16.50 8.36
C PRO A 219 -2.89 -17.80 9.08
N SER A 220 -2.34 -18.79 8.38
CA SER A 220 -1.90 -20.06 8.95
C SER A 220 -0.63 -19.97 9.82
N TRP A 221 0.07 -18.83 9.83
CA TRP A 221 1.27 -18.65 10.67
C TRP A 221 0.94 -18.30 12.12
N ILE A 222 -0.31 -17.92 12.39
CA ILE A 222 -0.77 -17.52 13.71
C ILE A 222 -1.96 -18.42 14.09
N ILE A 223 -2.00 -18.88 15.34
CA ILE A 223 -3.19 -19.58 15.84
C ILE A 223 -4.30 -18.53 15.95
N GLU A 224 -5.45 -18.79 15.34
CA GLU A 224 -6.56 -17.81 15.20
C GLU A 224 -6.96 -17.16 16.54
N SER A 225 -6.95 -17.93 17.64
CA SER A 225 -7.22 -17.42 19.00
C SER A 225 -6.18 -16.44 19.54
N ASP A 226 -4.93 -16.55 19.08
CA ASP A 226 -3.83 -15.68 19.48
C ASP A 226 -3.84 -14.39 18.66
N LEU A 227 -4.26 -14.43 17.39
CA LEU A 227 -4.36 -13.27 16.51
C LEU A 227 -5.37 -12.25 17.05
N ASP A 228 -6.60 -12.69 17.34
CA ASP A 228 -7.64 -11.80 17.87
C ASP A 228 -7.23 -11.20 19.20
N SER A 229 -6.55 -11.97 20.05
CA SER A 229 -6.03 -11.49 21.34
C SER A 229 -4.94 -10.43 21.15
N ILE A 230 -3.97 -10.69 20.26
CA ILE A 230 -2.88 -9.76 19.95
C ILE A 230 -3.41 -8.48 19.32
N ILE A 231 -4.28 -8.58 18.30
CA ILE A 231 -4.88 -7.42 17.63
C ILE A 231 -5.69 -6.61 18.65
N ASN A 232 -6.58 -7.24 19.42
CA ASN A 232 -7.41 -6.51 20.38
C ASN A 232 -6.59 -5.87 21.52
N SER A 233 -5.51 -6.52 21.97
CA SER A 233 -4.61 -5.95 22.99
C SER A 233 -3.81 -4.78 22.44
N ALA A 234 -3.16 -4.99 21.28
CA ALA A 234 -2.35 -3.97 20.62
C ALA A 234 -3.19 -2.77 20.22
N TYR A 235 -4.36 -2.98 19.63
CA TYR A 235 -5.31 -1.92 19.29
C TYR A 235 -5.69 -1.10 20.53
N ARG A 236 -6.02 -1.76 21.65
CA ARG A 236 -6.37 -1.07 22.90
C ARG A 236 -5.22 -0.20 23.41
N GLU A 237 -4.00 -0.73 23.40
CA GLU A 237 -2.79 0.02 23.79
C GLU A 237 -2.49 1.20 22.86
N VAL A 238 -2.70 1.05 21.55
CA VAL A 238 -2.49 2.12 20.56
C VAL A 238 -3.54 3.23 20.72
N VAL A 239 -4.81 2.87 20.98
CA VAL A 239 -5.88 3.83 21.28
C VAL A 239 -5.60 4.57 22.59
N GLU A 240 -5.18 3.86 23.64
CA GLU A 240 -4.86 4.45 24.95
C GLU A 240 -3.66 5.40 24.91
N THR A 241 -2.70 5.16 24.02
CA THR A 241 -1.50 6.00 23.85
C THR A 241 -1.72 7.20 22.91
N GLY A 242 -2.89 7.31 22.27
CA GLY A 242 -3.19 8.37 21.31
C GLY A 242 -2.36 8.29 20.02
N LEU A 243 -1.73 7.13 19.76
CA LEU A 243 -0.95 6.86 18.57
C LEU A 243 -1.82 6.37 17.40
N TYR A 244 -3.09 6.05 17.65
CA TYR A 244 -4.06 5.68 16.61
C TYR A 244 -4.52 6.91 15.82
N ARG A 245 -4.15 7.01 14.54
CA ARG A 245 -4.90 7.83 13.58
C ARG A 245 -6.02 6.98 12.99
N SER A 246 -7.22 7.53 12.84
CA SER A 246 -8.38 6.84 12.25
C SER A 246 -8.18 6.36 10.82
N GLU A 247 -7.09 6.80 10.17
CA GLU A 247 -6.67 6.45 8.81
C GLU A 247 -6.11 5.03 8.65
N TYR A 248 -5.90 4.28 9.76
CA TYR A 248 -5.39 2.90 9.75
C TYR A 248 -6.47 1.82 9.95
N ALA A 249 -7.75 2.18 9.78
CA ALA A 249 -8.89 1.27 9.85
C ALA A 249 -9.32 0.77 8.47
#